data_AF-A0A1J5T3N4-F1
#
_entry.id   AF-A0A1J5T3N4-F1
#
_cell.length_a   1.000
_cell.length_b   1.000
_cell.length_c   1.000
_cell.angle_alpha   90.00
_cell.angle_beta   90.00
_cell.angle_gamma   90.00
#
_symmetry.space_group_name_H-M   'P 1'
#
loop_
_entity.id
_entity.type
_entity.pdbx_description
1 polymer ?
#
loop_
_entity_poly.entity_id
_entity_poly.type
_entity_poly.pdbx_seq_one_letter_code
_entity_poly.pdbx_strand_id
1 'polypeptide(L)'
;MSSCANPPDDAPVIKLTLAGTGEPLLRMEKRLSCAAGGAGIRLELEIRKDIDALGIPDAETPLVLYEGKMIFSGLPRTEDIEAWLKKKI
;
A
#
# COMPACT_ATOMS: atom_id res chain seq x y z
N MET A 1 11.58 -10.06 -15.06
CA MET A 1 11.93 -8.95 -14.15
C MET A 1 10.95 -7.82 -14.45
N SER A 2 9.91 -7.67 -13.64
CA SER A 2 8.92 -6.60 -13.83
C SER A 2 9.46 -5.36 -13.14
N SER A 3 10.12 -4.51 -13.92
CA SER A 3 10.56 -3.19 -13.46
C SER A 3 9.31 -2.40 -13.10
N CYS A 4 9.09 -2.17 -11.80
CA CYS A 4 8.01 -1.32 -11.34
C CYS A 4 8.29 0.07 -11.90
N ALA A 5 7.35 0.61 -12.69
CA ALA A 5 7.54 1.88 -13.36
C ALA A 5 7.75 2.97 -12.30
N ASN A 6 8.79 3.78 -12.42
CA ASN A 6 8.90 4.94 -11.54
C ASN A 6 7.91 6.01 -12.03
N PRO A 7 7.03 6.53 -11.15
CA PRO A 7 6.15 7.61 -11.51
C PRO A 7 6.95 8.87 -11.86
N PRO A 8 6.47 9.73 -12.79
CA PRO A 8 7.12 10.99 -13.13
C PRO A 8 7.14 11.95 -11.92
N ASP A 9 8.05 12.93 -11.92
CA ASP A 9 8.25 13.79 -10.73
C ASP A 9 7.02 14.67 -10.41
N ASP A 10 6.24 15.03 -11.44
CA ASP A 10 4.99 15.80 -11.38
C ASP A 10 3.75 14.92 -11.07
N ALA A 11 3.93 13.63 -10.82
CA ALA A 11 2.81 12.73 -10.54
C ALA A 11 2.10 13.09 -9.22
N PRO A 12 0.76 12.88 -9.14
CA PRO A 12 0.01 13.09 -7.91
C PRO A 12 0.57 12.20 -6.79
N VAL A 13 0.61 12.78 -5.58
CA VAL A 13 1.14 12.10 -4.38
C VAL A 13 -0.01 11.59 -3.54
N ILE A 14 0.00 10.29 -3.22
CA ILE A 14 -0.96 9.65 -2.32
C ILE A 14 -0.23 9.12 -1.09
N LYS A 15 -0.69 9.55 0.09
CA LYS A 15 -0.22 9.07 1.39
C LYS A 15 -1.05 7.88 1.85
N LEU A 16 -0.39 6.75 2.15
CA LEU A 16 -1.01 5.57 2.74
C LEU A 16 -0.27 5.17 4.01
N THR A 17 -1.00 4.60 4.95
CA THR A 17 -0.41 3.96 6.13
C THR A 17 -0.44 2.46 5.91
N LEU A 18 0.71 1.80 6.03
CA LEU A 18 0.85 0.35 5.97
C LEU A 18 1.07 -0.17 7.39
N ALA A 19 0.07 -0.87 7.94
CA ALA A 19 0.12 -1.43 9.28
C ALA A 19 0.33 -2.94 9.23
N GLY A 20 1.30 -3.46 9.97
CA GLY A 20 1.67 -4.87 9.91
C GLY A 20 3.07 -5.16 10.42
N THR A 21 3.46 -6.43 10.40
CA THR A 21 4.84 -6.85 10.68
C THR A 21 5.29 -7.97 9.74
N GLY A 22 6.59 -8.26 9.75
CA GLY A 22 7.18 -9.42 9.05
C GLY A 22 7.21 -9.35 7.52
N GLU A 23 7.40 -10.52 6.91
CA GLU A 23 7.45 -10.69 5.45
C GLU A 23 6.17 -10.29 4.70
N PRO A 24 4.94 -10.50 5.24
CA PRO A 24 3.73 -10.05 4.57
C PRO A 24 3.71 -8.54 4.34
N LEU A 25 4.18 -7.74 5.31
CA LEU A 25 4.28 -6.29 5.18
C LEU A 25 5.22 -5.88 4.04
N LEU A 26 6.41 -6.49 3.96
CA LEU A 26 7.38 -6.19 2.89
C LEU A 26 6.84 -6.58 1.50
N ARG A 27 6.06 -7.67 1.42
CA ARG A 27 5.39 -8.05 0.17
C ARG A 27 4.34 -7.02 -0.23
N MET A 28 3.57 -6.50 0.73
CA MET A 28 2.55 -5.50 0.45
C MET A 28 3.14 -4.16 0.05
N GLU A 29 4.21 -3.71 0.72
CA GLU A 29 4.98 -2.51 0.36
C GLU A 29 5.43 -2.57 -1.11
N LYS A 30 5.99 -3.70 -1.54
CA LYS A 30 6.39 -3.91 -2.94
C LYS A 30 5.21 -3.85 -3.89
N ARG A 31 4.08 -4.50 -3.56
CA ARG A 31 2.88 -4.47 -4.41
C ARG A 31 2.32 -3.05 -4.55
N LEU A 32 2.27 -2.30 -3.45
CA LEU A 32 1.86 -0.90 -3.42
C LEU A 32 2.76 -0.03 -4.29
N SER A 33 4.08 -0.18 -4.19
CA SER A 33 5.05 0.54 -5.03
C SER A 33 4.86 0.22 -6.52
N CYS A 34 4.64 -1.04 -6.88
CA CYS A 34 4.45 -1.43 -8.28
C CYS A 34 3.10 -0.99 -8.84
N ALA A 35 2.03 -1.07 -8.05
CA ALA A 35 0.71 -0.55 -8.42
C ALA A 35 0.72 0.98 -8.59
N ALA A 36 1.40 1.70 -7.69
CA ALA A 36 1.57 3.15 -7.79
C ALA A 36 2.34 3.54 -9.05
N GLY A 37 3.42 2.81 -9.35
CA GLY A 37 4.16 2.95 -10.60
C GLY A 37 3.30 2.76 -11.85
N GLY A 38 2.50 1.69 -11.91
CA GLY A 38 1.57 1.42 -13.00
C GLY A 38 0.43 2.45 -13.12
N ALA A 39 0.03 3.04 -12.00
CA ALA A 39 -0.94 4.13 -11.94
C ALA A 39 -0.34 5.51 -12.28
N GLY A 40 0.99 5.63 -12.35
CA GLY A 40 1.66 6.93 -12.53
C GLY A 40 1.52 7.85 -11.32
N ILE A 41 1.51 7.29 -10.11
CA ILE A 41 1.29 7.98 -8.83
C ILE A 41 2.51 7.84 -7.94
N ARG A 42 2.89 8.91 -7.25
CA ARG A 42 3.91 8.85 -6.18
C ARG A 42 3.25 8.40 -4.88
N LEU A 43 3.78 7.34 -4.30
CA LEU A 43 3.24 6.78 -3.06
C LEU A 43 4.14 7.17 -1.88
N GLU A 44 3.55 7.81 -0.87
CA GLU A 44 4.19 8.01 0.43
C GLU A 44 3.62 7.00 1.42
N LEU A 45 4.48 6.11 1.92
CA LEU A 45 4.09 5.06 2.85
C LEU A 45 4.54 5.37 4.28
N GLU A 46 3.58 5.52 5.18
CA GLU A 46 3.84 5.51 6.62
C GLU A 46 3.73 4.08 7.14
N ILE A 47 4.83 3.49 7.60
CA ILE A 47 4.84 2.12 8.13
C ILE A 47 4.54 2.14 9.64
N ARG A 48 3.46 1.47 10.06
CA ARG A 48 3.11 1.27 11.47
C ARG A 48 3.26 -0.20 11.86
N LYS A 49 4.13 -0.45 12.83
CA LYS A 49 4.41 -1.81 13.32
C LYS A 49 3.65 -2.15 14.60
N ASP A 50 3.10 -1.15 15.30
CA ASP A 50 2.36 -1.30 16.55
C ASP A 50 0.90 -1.77 16.33
N ILE A 51 0.70 -2.82 15.54
CA ILE A 51 -0.62 -3.45 15.34
C ILE A 51 -1.13 -4.16 16.59
N ASP A 52 -0.23 -4.68 17.43
CA ASP A 52 -0.57 -5.25 18.74
C ASP A 52 -1.29 -4.24 19.64
N ALA A 53 -0.88 -2.97 19.60
CA ALA A 53 -1.51 -1.89 20.36
C ALA A 53 -2.89 -1.51 19.81
N LEU A 54 -3.20 -1.90 18.57
CA LEU A 54 -4.47 -1.65 17.90
C LEU A 54 -5.45 -2.85 18.04
N GLY A 55 -5.03 -3.96 18.66
CA GLY A 55 -5.85 -5.15 18.86
C GLY A 55 -6.19 -5.89 17.57
N ILE A 56 -5.36 -5.75 16.53
CA ILE A 56 -5.59 -6.35 15.21
C ILE A 56 -4.85 -7.69 15.15
N PRO A 57 -5.54 -8.81 14.85
CA PRO A 57 -4.89 -10.11 14.76
C PRO A 57 -3.93 -10.16 13.57
N ASP A 58 -2.76 -10.79 13.74
CA ASP A 58 -1.75 -10.93 12.69
C ASP A 58 -2.30 -11.53 11.39
N ALA A 59 -3.31 -12.40 11.50
CA ALA A 59 -3.98 -13.03 10.36
C ALA A 59 -4.65 -12.03 9.39
N GLU A 60 -5.00 -10.84 9.87
CA GLU A 60 -5.61 -9.78 9.06
C GLU A 60 -4.59 -8.79 8.51
N THR A 61 -3.31 -8.96 8.85
CA THR A 61 -2.22 -8.09 8.43
C THR A 61 -1.56 -8.63 7.16
N PRO A 62 -1.03 -7.77 6.27
CA PRO A 62 -0.90 -6.32 6.41
C PRO A 62 -2.20 -5.57 6.09
N LEU A 63 -2.39 -4.43 6.75
CA LEU A 63 -3.49 -3.50 6.52
C LEU A 63 -2.97 -2.25 5.81
N VAL A 64 -3.77 -1.73 4.89
CA VAL A 64 -3.50 -0.45 4.25
C VAL A 64 -4.60 0.52 4.62
N LEU A 65 -4.21 1.68 5.14
CA LEU A 65 -5.12 2.77 5.46
C LEU A 65 -4.87 3.97 4.54
N TYR A 66 -5.95 4.63 4.16
CA TYR A 66 -5.94 5.93 3.50
C TYR A 66 -6.72 6.91 4.37
N GLU A 67 -6.08 8.00 4.77
CA GLU A 67 -6.67 9.00 5.70
C GLU A 67 -7.24 8.36 6.98
N GLY A 68 -6.53 7.36 7.52
CA GLY A 68 -6.95 6.63 8.72
C GLY A 68 -8.07 5.61 8.51
N LYS A 69 -8.60 5.45 7.29
CA LYS A 69 -9.61 4.43 6.97
C LYS A 69 -8.96 3.22 6.30
N MET A 70 -9.27 2.03 6.78
CA MET A 70 -8.82 0.78 6.15
C MET A 70 -9.41 0.66 4.75
N ILE A 71 -8.54 0.49 3.75
CA ILE A 71 -8.92 0.30 2.33
C ILE A 71 -8.58 -1.10 1.83
N PHE A 72 -7.57 -1.74 2.42
CA PHE A 72 -7.18 -3.11 2.12
C PHE A 72 -6.76 -3.84 3.39
N SER A 73 -7.04 -5.14 3.42
CA SER A 73 -6.53 -6.08 4.40
C SER A 73 -5.92 -7.30 3.72
N GLY A 74 -4.90 -7.88 4.36
CA GLY A 74 -4.13 -8.99 3.82
C GLY A 74 -3.33 -8.62 2.56
N LEU A 75 -3.28 -9.53 1.59
CA LEU A 75 -2.45 -9.43 0.38
C LEU A 75 -3.31 -9.42 -0.89
N PRO A 76 -4.05 -8.32 -1.18
CA PRO A 76 -4.85 -8.18 -2.39
C PRO A 76 -3.97 -8.20 -3.65
N ARG A 77 -4.58 -8.43 -4.82
CA ARG A 77 -3.84 -8.45 -6.09
C ARG A 77 -3.35 -7.05 -6.42
N THR A 78 -2.20 -6.98 -7.11
CA THR A 78 -1.61 -5.70 -7.54
C THR A 78 -2.56 -4.92 -8.43
N GLU A 79 -3.35 -5.60 -9.27
CA GLU A 79 -4.33 -4.96 -10.17
C GLU A 79 -5.45 -4.26 -9.41
N ASP A 80 -5.93 -4.84 -8.30
CA ASP A 80 -6.96 -4.25 -7.45
C ASP A 80 -6.46 -2.97 -6.76
N ILE A 81 -5.20 -3.01 -6.29
CA ILE A 81 -4.52 -1.85 -5.70
C ILE A 81 -4.39 -0.73 -6.75
N GLU A 82 -3.91 -1.06 -7.94
CA GLU A 82 -3.73 -0.10 -9.04
C GLU A 82 -5.07 0.53 -9.47
N ALA A 83 -6.12 -0.28 -9.60
CA ALA A 83 -7.45 0.20 -9.96
C ALA A 83 -8.03 1.15 -8.88
N TRP A 84 -7.76 0.89 -7.61
CA TRP A 84 -8.16 1.79 -6.53
C TRP A 84 -7.36 3.11 -6.57
N LEU A 85 -6.05 3.02 -6.77
CA LEU A 85 -5.15 4.17 -6.88
C LEU A 85 -5.56 5.11 -8.03
N LYS A 86 -5.90 4.55 -9.21
CA LYS A 86 -6.41 5.31 -10.36
C LYS A 86 -7.76 6.01 -10.11
N LYS A 87 -8.55 5.57 -9.13
CA LYS A 87 -9.81 6.23 -8.74
C LYS A 87 -9.62 7.39 -7.76
N LYS A 88 -8.39 7.60 -7.26
CA LYS A 88 -8.06 8.62 -6.27
C LYS A 88 -7.37 9.85 -6.84
N ILE A 89 -7.08 9.83 -8.14
CA ILE A 89 -6.60 10.96 -8.92
C ILE A 89 -7.76 11.67 -9.62
#